data_AF-A0A7X5N4Z0-F1
#
_entry.id   AF-A0A7X5N4Z0-F1
#
_cell.length_a   1.000
_cell.length_b   1.000
_cell.length_c   1.000
_cell.angle_alpha   90.00
_cell.angle_beta   90.00
_cell.angle_gamma   90.00
#
_symmetry.space_group_name_H-M   'P 1'
#
loop_
_entity.id
_entity.type
_entity.pdbx_description
1 polymer ?
#
loop_
_entity_poly.entity_id
_entity_poly.type
_entity_poly.pdbx_seq_one_letter_code
_entity_poly.pdbx_strand_id
1 'polypeptide(L)' 'LDWVNLYALAVNEENAAGGRVVTAPTNGAAGIIPAVLHYFDRFCPGASEQRIFDFLLTAAAIGILYKENASISGAEVGCQ' A
#
# COMPACT_ATOMS: atom_id res chain seq x y z
N LEU A 1 -11.52 7.51 9.63
CA LEU A 1 -10.20 7.91 9.09
C LEU A 1 -9.08 7.52 10.04
N ASP A 2 -9.29 7.61 11.36
CA ASP A 2 -8.29 7.32 12.39
C ASP A 2 -7.59 5.96 12.25
N TRP A 3 -8.33 4.88 11.95
CA TRP A 3 -7.75 3.55 11.74
C TRP A 3 -6.81 3.47 10.53
N VAL A 4 -7.16 4.11 9.42
CA VAL A 4 -6.32 4.14 8.21
C VAL A 4 -5.03 4.91 8.50
N ASN A 5 -5.14 6.05 9.19
CA ASN A 5 -3.98 6.83 9.60
C ASN A 5 -3.07 6.04 10.55
N LEU A 6 -3.65 5.36 11.54
CA LEU A 6 -2.91 4.54 12.50
C LEU A 6 -2.10 3.45 11.78
N TYR A 7 -2.72 2.68 10.89
CA TYR A 7 -2.03 1.61 10.17
C TYR A 7 -0.94 2.14 9.23
N ALA A 8 -1.20 3.25 8.53
CA ALA A 8 -0.23 3.85 7.62
C ALA A 8 1.00 4.37 8.38
N LEU A 9 0.77 5.06 9.50
CA LEU A 9 1.85 5.55 10.36
C LEU A 9 2.66 4.41 10.96
N ALA A 10 2.00 3.38 11.49
CA ALA A 10 2.71 2.22 12.07
C ALA A 10 3.69 1.57 11.09
N VAL A 11 3.28 1.37 9.83
CA VAL A 11 4.16 0.78 8.81
C VAL A 11 5.28 1.75 8.39
N ASN A 12 4.97 3.03 8.24
CA ASN A 12 5.96 4.02 7.86
C ASN A 12 6.99 4.28 8.98
N GLU A 13 6.59 4.19 10.25
CA GLU A 13 7.48 4.25 11.40
C GLU A 13 8.41 3.03 11.45
N GLU A 14 7.89 1.82 11.22
CA GLU A 14 8.75 0.62 11.08
C GLU A 14 9.75 0.74 9.94
N ASN A 15 9.32 1.29 8.80
CA ASN A 15 10.23 1.57 7.69
C ASN A 15 11.32 2.59 8.08
N ALA A 16 10.95 3.66 8.78
CA ALA A 16 11.89 4.68 9.24
C ALA A 16 12.87 4.15 10.30
N ALA A 17 12.44 3.18 11.12
CA ALA A 17 13.27 2.51 12.11
C ALA A 17 14.22 1.45 11.51
N GLY A 18 14.16 1.20 10.20
CA GLY A 18 14.95 0.15 9.54
C GLY A 18 14.41 -1.26 9.77
N GLY A 19 13.14 -1.38 10.16
CA GLY A 19 12.44 -2.64 10.31
C GLY A 19 12.19 -3.36 8.99
N ARG A 20 11.48 -4.48 9.06
CA ARG A 20 11.12 -5.27 7.86
C ARG A 20 9.91 -4.65 7.17
N VAL A 21 10.04 -4.38 5.88
CA VAL A 21 9.01 -3.71 5.07
C VAL A 21 8.78 -4.44 3.76
N VAL A 22 7.54 -4.42 3.29
CA VAL A 22 7.16 -4.84 1.92
C VAL A 22 6.92 -3.57 1.11
N THR A 23 7.60 -3.45 -0.03
CA THR A 23 7.44 -2.30 -0.94
C THR A 23 6.02 -2.22 -1.49
N ALA A 24 5.44 -1.02 -1.55
CA ALA A 24 4.12 -0.82 -2.14
C ALA A 24 3.92 0.59 -2.75
N PRO A 25 4.56 0.94 -3.89
CA PRO A 25 5.54 0.16 -4.66
C PRO A 25 7.00 0.42 -4.26
N THR A 26 7.23 1.38 -3.35
CA THR A 26 8.55 1.68 -2.77
C THR A 26 8.48 1.59 -1.24
N ASN A 27 9.62 1.65 -0.56
CA ASN A 27 9.66 1.68 0.90
C ASN A 27 8.96 2.93 1.48
N GLY A 28 9.12 4.09 0.85
CA GLY A 28 8.50 5.34 1.32
C GLY A 28 6.97 5.36 1.23
N ALA A 29 6.38 4.54 0.36
CA ALA A 29 4.94 4.41 0.19
C ALA A 29 4.34 3.16 0.88
N ALA A 30 5.17 2.37 1.59
CA ALA A 30 4.82 1.04 2.05
C ALA A 30 3.59 0.96 2.96
N GLY A 31 3.27 2.04 3.70
CA GLY A 31 2.12 2.05 4.62
C GLY A 31 0.75 2.14 3.95
N ILE A 32 0.64 2.55 2.69
CA ILE A 32 -0.66 2.87 2.06
C ILE A 32 -1.50 1.61 1.79
N ILE A 33 -0.93 0.65 1.05
CA ILE A 33 -1.60 -0.62 0.72
C ILE A 33 -2.06 -1.39 1.96
N PRO A 34 -1.21 -1.66 2.97
CA PRO A 34 -1.64 -2.38 4.16
C PRO A 34 -2.66 -1.59 4.99
N ALA A 35 -2.60 -0.26 5.05
CA ALA A 35 -3.58 0.53 5.80
C ALA A 35 -5.00 0.40 5.24
N VAL A 36 -5.14 0.50 3.91
CA VAL A 36 -6.44 0.36 3.24
C VAL A 36 -6.93 -1.08 3.31
N LEU A 37 -6.05 -2.05 3.06
CA LEU A 37 -6.40 -3.47 3.12
C LEU A 37 -6.85 -3.89 4.52
N HIS A 38 -6.14 -3.44 5.56
CA HIS A 38 -6.46 -3.82 6.93
C HIS A 38 -7.77 -3.18 7.41
N TYR A 39 -8.08 -1.95 6.95
CA TYR A 39 -9.38 -1.34 7.17
C TYR A 39 -10.50 -2.13 6.48
N PHE A 40 -10.30 -2.49 5.20
CA PHE A 40 -11.25 -3.30 4.44
C PHE A 40 -11.55 -4.63 5.15
N ASP A 41 -10.51 -5.36 5.55
CA ASP A 41 -10.64 -6.66 6.22
C ASP A 41 -11.39 -6.57 7.57
N ARG A 42 -11.13 -5.51 8.36
CA ARG A 42 -11.69 -5.37 9.70
C ARG A 42 -13.11 -4.82 9.75
N PHE A 43 -13.46 -3.93 8.82
CA PHE A 43 -14.65 -3.09 8.98
C PHE A 43 -15.65 -3.19 7.82
N CYS A 44 -15.24 -3.70 6.65
CA CYS A 44 -16.14 -3.78 5.50
C CYS A 44 -16.87 -5.13 5.45
N PRO A 45 -18.21 -5.12 5.33
CA PRO A 45 -18.97 -6.36 5.11
C PRO A 45 -18.49 -7.11 3.87
N GLY A 46 -18.44 -8.43 3.99
CA GLY A 46 -18.04 -9.32 2.92
C GLY A 46 -16.54 -9.32 2.63
N ALA A 47 -15.69 -8.86 3.56
CA ALA A 47 -14.27 -9.19 3.52
C ALA A 47 -14.09 -10.71 3.45
N SER A 48 -13.25 -11.16 2.54
CA SER A 48 -12.93 -12.57 2.34
C SER A 48 -11.55 -12.68 1.72
N GLU A 49 -10.93 -13.85 1.86
CA GLU A 49 -9.61 -14.13 1.28
C GLU A 49 -9.59 -13.87 -0.23
N GLN A 50 -10.63 -14.29 -0.96
CA GLN A 50 -10.76 -14.01 -2.39
C GLN A 50 -10.71 -12.50 -2.69
N ARG A 51 -11.38 -11.67 -1.90
CA ARG A 51 -11.38 -10.22 -2.12
C ARG A 51 -10.06 -9.56 -1.72
N ILE A 52 -9.29 -10.17 -0.82
CA ILE A 52 -7.91 -9.76 -0.53
C ILE A 52 -7.04 -10.01 -1.77
N PHE A 53 -7.17 -11.19 -2.40
CA PHE A 53 -6.48 -11.46 -3.67
C PHE A 53 -6.91 -10.48 -4.77
N ASP A 54 -8.21 -10.26 -4.94
CA ASP A 54 -8.73 -9.31 -5.94
C ASP A 54 -8.18 -7.89 -5.69
N PHE A 55 -8.13 -7.44 -4.43
CA PHE A 55 -7.57 -6.14 -4.05
C PHE A 55 -6.09 -6.03 -4.46
N LEU A 56 -5.27 -7.02 -4.11
CA LEU A 56 -3.83 -7.00 -4.41
C LEU A 56 -3.57 -7.07 -5.91
N LEU A 57 -4.28 -7.94 -6.65
CA LEU A 57 -4.16 -8.06 -8.10
C LEU A 57 -4.64 -6.80 -8.82
N THR A 58 -5.73 -6.19 -8.36
CA THR A 58 -6.23 -4.92 -8.92
C THR A 58 -5.23 -3.79 -8.68
N ALA A 59 -4.70 -3.67 -7.45
CA ALA A 59 -3.68 -2.67 -7.12
C ALA A 59 -2.41 -2.86 -7.96
N ALA A 60 -1.98 -4.11 -8.16
CA ALA A 60 -0.84 -4.43 -9.01
C ALA A 60 -1.10 -4.06 -10.48
N ALA A 61 -2.28 -4.36 -11.02
CA ALA A 61 -2.65 -3.99 -12.39
C ALA A 61 -2.61 -2.47 -12.60
N ILE A 62 -3.12 -1.69 -11.65
CA ILE A 62 -3.00 -0.23 -11.68
C ILE A 62 -1.53 0.21 -11.59
N GLY A 63 -0.74 -0.42 -10.72
CA GLY A 63 0.70 -0.17 -10.61
C GLY A 63 1.45 -0.43 -11.93
N ILE A 64 1.07 -1.47 -12.68
CA ILE A 64 1.62 -1.76 -14.01
C ILE A 64 1.31 -0.62 -14.98
N LEU A 65 0.07 -0.10 -15.00
CA LEU A 65 -0.29 1.01 -15.88
C LEU A 65 0.56 2.26 -15.62
N TYR A 66 0.87 2.55 -14.35
CA TYR A 66 1.77 3.66 -14.01
C TYR A 66 3.22 3.36 -14.38
N LYS A 67 3.69 2.12 -14.18
CA LYS A 67 5.05 1.71 -14.55
C LYS A 67 5.34 1.81 -16.05
N GLU A 68 4.41 1.33 -16.87
CA GLU A 68 4.58 1.29 -18.32
C GLU A 68 4.55 2.70 -18.93
N ASN A 69 3.91 3.66 -18.26
CA ASN A 69 3.77 5.04 -18.74
C ASN A 69 4.61 6.08 -17.97
N ALA A 70 5.25 5.72 -16.85
CA ALA A 70 6.04 6.62 -15.99
C ALA A 70 7.04 5.84 -15.10
N SER A 71 8.10 6.50 -14.61
CA SER A 71 9.00 5.89 -13.63
C SER A 71 8.28 5.68 -12.28
N ILE A 72 8.47 4.51 -11.66
CA ILE A 72 7.98 4.20 -10.30
C ILE A 72 8.86 4.87 -9.22
N SER A 73 10.08 5.27 -9.59
CA SER A 73 11.01 5.82 -8.62
C SER A 73 10.58 7.22 -8.20
N GLY A 74 10.10 7.37 -6.97
CA GLY A 74 9.90 8.69 -6.36
C GLY A 74 11.18 9.54 -6.34
N ALA A 75 12.35 8.93 -6.48
CA ALA A 75 13.63 9.62 -6.64
C ALA A 75 13.89 10.15 -8.06
N GLU A 76 13.21 9.63 -9.10
CA GLU A 76 13.36 10.09 -10.49
C GLU A 76 12.24 11.05 -10.94
N VAL A 77 11.01 10.88 -10.42
CA VAL A 77 9.85 11.68 -10.85
C VAL A 77 9.18 12.49 -9.72
N GLY A 78 9.76 12.48 -8.52
CA GLY A 78 9.19 13.12 -7.33
C GLY A 78 8.03 12.32 -6.72
N CYS A 79 7.59 12.71 -5.52
CA CYS A 79 6.38 12.16 -4.92
C CYS A 79 5.16 12.76 -5.63
N GLN A 80 4.34 11.91 -6.26
CA GLN A 80 3.08 12.28 -6.91
C GLN A 80 1.90 12.05 -5.98
#